data_AF-A0AAQ4EAU5-F1
#
_entry.id   AF-A0AAQ4EAU5-F1
#
_cell.length_a   1.000
_cell.length_b   1.000
_cell.length_c   1.000
_cell.angle_alpha   90.00
_cell.angle_beta   90.00
_cell.angle_gamma   90.00
#
_symmetry.space_group_name_H-M   'P 1'
#
loop_
_entity.id
_entity.type
_entity.pdbx_description
1 polymer ?
#
loop_
_entity_poly.entity_id
_entity_poly.type
_entity_poly.pdbx_seq_one_letter_code
_entity_poly.pdbx_strand_id
1 'polypeptide(L)'
;MLNNRVPDKVHPKTAATSLNVAAAKYYLKVMIVLIKAGVDLNAQDVDRLTPLHEATHWGQKACCRILCDNLANMALSSYAGQTYSNLADPEVLPP
;
A
#
# COMPACT_ATOMS: atom_id res chain seq x y z
N MET A 1 0.82 19.76 -14.25
CA MET A 1 0.77 19.45 -12.81
C MET A 1 1.59 18.17 -12.60
N LEU A 2 2.92 18.28 -12.57
CA LEU A 2 3.83 17.12 -12.44
C LEU A 2 4.95 17.52 -11.45
N ASN A 3 5.43 16.56 -10.67
CA ASN A 3 6.64 16.60 -9.84
C ASN A 3 6.62 17.38 -8.51
N ASN A 4 5.87 16.86 -7.53
CA ASN A 4 6.32 17.00 -6.14
C ASN A 4 6.19 15.67 -5.37
N ARG A 5 6.51 14.55 -6.03
CA ARG A 5 6.63 13.26 -5.34
C ARG A 5 7.82 13.34 -4.41
N VAL A 6 7.59 13.29 -3.11
CA VAL A 6 8.68 13.14 -2.14
C VAL A 6 9.31 11.77 -2.40
N PRO A 7 10.63 11.69 -2.66
CA PRO A 7 11.30 10.41 -2.83
C PRO A 7 11.21 9.65 -1.50
N ASP A 8 10.42 8.57 -1.49
CA ASP A 8 10.31 7.71 -0.33
C ASP A 8 11.58 6.87 -0.21
N LYS A 9 12.20 6.91 0.97
CA LYS A 9 13.40 6.12 1.24
C LYS A 9 12.97 4.70 1.56
N VAL A 10 13.29 3.79 0.64
CA VAL A 10 13.02 2.36 0.82
C VAL A 10 13.98 1.71 1.81
N HIS A 11 13.49 0.68 2.50
CA HIS A 11 14.33 -0.17 3.34
C HIS A 11 15.31 -0.99 2.47
N PRO A 12 16.62 -1.01 2.75
CA PRO A 12 17.62 -1.54 1.82
C PRO A 12 17.54 -3.06 1.57
N LYS A 13 16.96 -3.84 2.50
CA LYS A 13 16.85 -5.30 2.35
C LYS A 13 15.53 -5.76 1.72
N THR A 14 14.47 -5.02 1.97
CA THR A 14 13.10 -5.44 1.60
C THR A 14 12.50 -4.53 0.55
N ALA A 15 13.13 -3.40 0.22
CA ALA A 15 12.56 -2.33 -0.59
C ALA A 15 11.22 -1.76 -0.08
N ALA A 16 10.77 -2.16 1.12
CA ALA A 16 9.53 -1.67 1.71
C ALA A 16 9.61 -0.17 2.00
N THR A 17 8.54 0.54 1.72
CA THR A 17 8.40 1.97 2.01
C THR A 17 7.85 2.23 3.41
N SER A 18 7.88 3.49 3.82
CA SER A 18 7.18 3.94 5.02
C SER A 18 5.67 3.68 4.93
N LEU A 19 5.10 3.76 3.72
CA LEU A 19 3.69 3.51 3.48
C LEU A 19 3.32 2.02 3.59
N ASN A 20 4.19 1.09 3.17
CA ASN A 20 3.99 -0.36 3.38
C ASN A 20 3.83 -0.66 4.88
N VAL A 21 4.74 -0.16 5.71
CA VAL A 21 4.72 -0.40 7.16
C VAL A 21 3.50 0.24 7.81
N ALA A 22 3.18 1.48 7.43
CA ALA A 22 2.01 2.18 7.97
C ALA A 22 0.69 1.46 7.63
N ALA A 23 0.60 0.92 6.41
CA ALA A 23 -0.54 0.13 5.95
C ALA A 23 -0.68 -1.19 6.71
N ALA A 24 0.40 -1.95 6.90
CA ALA A 24 0.40 -3.19 7.65
C ALA A 24 0.02 -3.02 9.14
N LYS A 25 0.45 -1.90 9.75
CA LYS A 25 0.35 -1.66 11.21
C LYS A 25 -0.82 -0.76 11.62
N TYR A 26 -1.74 -0.46 10.70
CA TYR A 26 -2.91 0.40 10.96
C TYR A 26 -2.56 1.83 11.41
N TYR A 27 -1.45 2.37 10.93
CA TYR A 27 -1.05 3.74 11.25
C TYR A 27 -1.77 4.77 10.37
N LEU A 28 -3.10 4.83 10.47
CA LEU A 28 -3.97 5.65 9.61
C LEU A 28 -3.52 7.11 9.51
N LYS A 29 -3.19 7.75 10.64
CA LYS A 29 -2.72 9.15 10.65
C LYS A 29 -1.42 9.32 9.88
N VAL A 30 -0.50 8.35 10.00
CA VAL A 30 0.77 8.34 9.26
C VAL A 30 0.51 8.14 7.78
N MET A 31 -0.36 7.21 7.39
CA MET A 31 -0.75 7.00 5.99
C MET A 31 -1.30 8.29 5.37
N ILE A 32 -2.20 9.00 6.06
CA ILE A 32 -2.77 10.25 5.57
C ILE A 32 -1.67 11.30 5.33
N VAL A 33 -0.68 11.42 6.23
CA VAL A 33 0.43 12.34 6.06
C VAL A 33 1.30 11.94 4.86
N LEU A 34 1.65 10.66 4.73
CA LEU A 34 2.47 10.15 3.63
C LEU A 34 1.79 10.33 2.26
N ILE A 35 0.50 10.01 2.17
CA ILE A 35 -0.29 10.19 0.94
C ILE A 35 -0.37 11.67 0.56
N LYS A 36 -0.61 12.56 1.53
CA LYS A 36 -0.59 14.02 1.31
C LYS A 36 0.79 14.54 0.88
N ALA A 37 1.86 13.86 1.28
CA ALA A 37 3.22 14.16 0.82
C ALA A 37 3.51 13.64 -0.60
N GLY A 38 2.56 12.94 -1.23
CA GLY A 38 2.70 12.49 -2.62
C GLY A 38 3.67 11.33 -2.80
N VAL A 39 3.83 10.47 -1.79
CA VAL A 39 4.60 9.21 -1.94
C VAL A 39 3.96 8.31 -2.99
N ASP A 40 4.73 7.37 -3.54
CA ASP A 40 4.19 6.38 -4.47
C ASP A 40 3.33 5.33 -3.74
N LEU A 41 2.01 5.39 -3.95
CA LEU A 41 1.07 4.41 -3.39
C LEU A 41 1.26 2.99 -3.96
N ASN A 42 1.97 2.87 -5.08
CA ASN A 42 2.16 1.63 -5.81
C ASN A 42 3.59 1.07 -5.68
N ALA A 43 4.39 1.64 -4.78
CA ALA A 43 5.75 1.16 -4.53
C ALA A 43 5.72 -0.34 -4.20
N GLN A 44 6.55 -1.10 -4.92
CA GLN A 44 6.66 -2.55 -4.78
C GLN A 44 7.91 -2.88 -3.97
N ASP A 45 7.74 -3.68 -2.94
CA ASP A 45 8.84 -4.24 -2.17
C ASP A 45 9.54 -5.39 -2.94
N VAL A 46 10.49 -6.09 -2.30
CA VAL A 46 11.22 -7.20 -2.93
C VAL A 46 10.33 -8.39 -3.31
N ASP A 47 9.13 -8.51 -2.75
CA ASP A 47 8.14 -9.54 -3.08
C ASP A 47 7.06 -9.02 -4.04
N ARG A 48 7.26 -7.80 -4.56
CA ARG A 48 6.31 -7.04 -5.36
C ARG A 48 5.03 -6.67 -4.62
N LEU A 49 5.05 -6.68 -3.29
CA LEU A 49 3.95 -6.26 -2.44
C LEU A 49 3.88 -4.74 -2.40
N THR A 50 2.68 -4.24 -2.57
CA THR A 50 2.34 -2.81 -2.47
C THR A 50 1.80 -2.52 -1.08
N PRO A 51 1.71 -1.24 -0.67
CA PRO A 51 0.98 -0.89 0.56
C PRO A 51 -0.43 -1.47 0.64
N LEU A 52 -1.11 -1.65 -0.49
CA LEU A 52 -2.44 -2.26 -0.53
C LEU A 52 -2.41 -3.77 -0.24
N HIS A 53 -1.40 -4.48 -0.74
CA HIS A 53 -1.17 -5.88 -0.38
C HIS A 53 -0.94 -6.02 1.13
N GLU A 54 -0.10 -5.15 1.71
CA GLU A 54 0.19 -5.15 3.15
C GLU A 54 -1.05 -4.89 4.00
N ALA A 55 -1.81 -3.84 3.70
CA ALA A 55 -3.07 -3.57 4.40
C ALA A 55 -4.02 -4.77 4.32
N THR A 56 -4.09 -5.41 3.16
CA THR A 56 -5.00 -6.54 2.91
C THR A 56 -4.57 -7.79 3.66
N HIS A 57 -3.30 -8.16 3.56
CA HIS A 57 -2.71 -9.33 4.23
C HIS A 57 -2.91 -9.27 5.75
N TRP A 58 -2.87 -8.06 6.33
CA TRP A 58 -3.07 -7.83 7.76
C TRP A 58 -4.52 -7.47 8.14
N GLY A 59 -5.49 -7.56 7.22
CA GLY A 59 -6.90 -7.30 7.51
C GLY A 59 -7.26 -5.84 7.83
N GLN A 60 -6.42 -4.89 7.43
CA GLN A 60 -6.54 -3.47 7.78
C GLN A 60 -7.54 -2.74 6.88
N LYS A 61 -8.83 -3.01 7.05
CA LYS A 61 -9.92 -2.51 6.19
C LYS A 61 -9.89 -1.01 5.93
N ALA A 62 -9.70 -0.20 6.97
CA ALA A 62 -9.64 1.26 6.81
C ALA A 62 -8.39 1.71 6.02
N CYS A 63 -7.26 1.00 6.15
CA CYS A 63 -6.07 1.25 5.36
C CYS A 63 -6.30 0.90 3.89
N CYS A 64 -6.92 -0.25 3.60
CA CYS A 64 -7.33 -0.64 2.24
C CYS A 64 -8.21 0.44 1.62
N ARG A 65 -9.25 0.88 2.36
CA ARG A 65 -10.18 1.90 1.90
C ARG A 65 -9.47 3.22 1.56
N ILE A 66 -8.60 3.70 2.44
CA ILE A 66 -7.81 4.93 2.19
C ILE A 66 -6.96 4.79 0.93
N LEU A 67 -6.27 3.67 0.74
CA LEU A 67 -5.42 3.46 -0.43
C LEU A 67 -6.26 3.43 -1.72
N CYS A 68 -7.39 2.71 -1.72
CA CYS A 68 -8.30 2.65 -2.86
C CYS A 68 -8.96 4.00 -3.18
N ASP A 69 -9.42 4.74 -2.17
CA ASP A 69 -9.98 6.09 -2.33
C ASP A 69 -8.93 7.08 -2.88
N ASN A 70 -7.64 6.79 -2.72
CA ASN A 70 -6.52 7.56 -3.29
C ASN A 70 -5.93 6.92 -4.57
N LEU A 71 -6.72 6.07 -5.26
CA LEU A 71 -6.39 5.49 -6.57
C LEU A 71 -5.14 4.60 -6.57
N ALA A 72 -4.85 3.91 -5.46
CA ALA A 72 -3.86 2.84 -5.46
C ALA A 72 -4.25 1.75 -6.47
N ASN A 73 -3.27 1.22 -7.20
CA ASN A 73 -3.49 0.26 -8.27
C ASN A 73 -3.79 -1.13 -7.70
N MET A 74 -5.04 -1.53 -7.83
CA MET A 74 -5.60 -2.81 -7.39
C MET A 74 -5.21 -3.99 -8.29
N ALA A 75 -4.68 -3.75 -9.50
CA ALA A 75 -4.33 -4.79 -10.47
C ALA A 75 -2.87 -5.26 -10.37
N LEU A 76 -2.05 -4.63 -9.52
CA LEU A 76 -0.67 -5.08 -9.32
C LEU A 76 -0.63 -6.43 -8.62
N SER A 77 0.28 -7.28 -9.07
CA SER A 77 0.51 -8.60 -8.49
C SER A 77 1.87 -8.72 -7.82
N SER A 78 1.90 -9.50 -6.74
CA SER A 78 3.12 -9.97 -6.08
C SER A 78 3.90 -10.95 -6.96
N TYR A 79 5.11 -11.36 -6.55
CA TYR A 79 5.84 -12.43 -7.24
C TYR A 79 5.09 -13.78 -7.22
N ALA A 80 4.24 -14.01 -6.22
CA ALA A 80 3.38 -15.20 -6.15
C ALA A 80 2.14 -15.10 -7.08
N GLY A 81 2.03 -14.03 -7.88
CA GLY A 81 0.88 -13.79 -8.75
C GLY A 81 -0.39 -13.35 -8.03
N GLN A 82 -0.28 -12.97 -6.75
CA GLN A 82 -1.42 -12.55 -5.95
C GLN A 82 -1.69 -11.06 -6.18
N THR A 83 -2.92 -10.71 -6.51
CA THR A 83 -3.44 -9.34 -6.40
C THR A 83 -4.00 -9.12 -5.00
N TYR A 84 -4.30 -7.88 -4.63
CA TYR A 84 -4.91 -7.58 -3.32
C TYR A 84 -6.22 -8.38 -3.12
N SER A 85 -7.05 -8.53 -4.16
CA SER A 85 -8.34 -9.23 -4.05
C SER A 85 -8.21 -10.71 -3.71
N ASN A 86 -7.14 -11.36 -4.18
CA ASN A 86 -6.91 -12.79 -3.98
C ASN A 86 -6.25 -13.08 -2.62
N LEU A 87 -5.72 -12.05 -1.96
CA LEU A 87 -5.18 -12.10 -0.60
C LEU A 87 -6.23 -11.71 0.45
N ALA A 88 -7.26 -10.98 0.06
CA ALA A 88 -8.27 -10.45 0.97
C ALA A 88 -9.18 -11.55 1.50
N ASP A 89 -9.45 -11.52 2.80
CA ASP A 89 -10.72 -12.02 3.31
C ASP A 89 -11.86 -11.25 2.61
N PRO A 90 -12.93 -11.91 2.14
CA PRO A 90 -14.07 -11.25 1.51
C PRO A 90 -14.58 -10.02 2.27
N GLU A 91 -14.42 -9.98 3.60
CA GLU A 91 -14.84 -8.87 4.45
C GLU A 91 -13.93 -7.62 4.38
N VAL A 92 -12.75 -7.73 3.77
CA VAL A 92 -11.73 -6.67 3.67
C VAL A 92 -11.75 -5.98 2.30
N LEU A 93 -12.41 -6.58 1.31
CA LEU A 93 -12.56 -6.00 -0.01
C LEU A 93 -13.34 -4.67 0.09
N PRO A 94 -12.84 -3.58 -0.50
CA PRO A 94 -13.66 -2.39 -0.67
C PRO A 94 -14.88 -2.74 -1.54
N PRO A 95 -16.04 -2.08 -1.34
CA PRO A 95 -17.23 -2.27 -2.16
C PRO A 95 -17.00 -1.95 -3.63
#